data_AF-A0AAV5EX21-F1
#
_entry.id   AF-A0AAV5EX21-F1
#
_cell.length_a   1.000
_cell.length_b   1.000
_cell.length_c   1.000
_cell.angle_alpha   90.00
_cell.angle_beta   90.00
_cell.angle_gamma   90.00
#
_symmetry.space_group_name_H-M   'P 1'
#
loop_
_entity.id
_entity.type
_entity.pdbx_description
1 polymer ?
#
loop_
_entity_poly.entity_id
_entity_poly.type
_entity_poly.pdbx_seq_one_letter_code
_entity_poly.pdbx_strand_id
1 'polypeptide(L)'
;MDHASAMEEQVVTERIRRKLEEVNAAAQQHLAGVQDHVNFTMQQAYFKCAYECFDRRRNQQGINSCVENCSVPVLTANNVVETEMAKFQVLQLVS
;
A
#
# COMPACT_ATOMS: atom_id res chain seq x y z
N MET A 1 32.86 -25.50 -26.07
CA MET A 1 32.88 -25.70 -24.61
C MET A 1 31.81 -24.81 -23.96
N ASP A 2 30.62 -24.70 -24.58
CA ASP A 2 29.75 -23.53 -24.37
C ASP A 2 28.36 -23.88 -23.78
N HIS A 3 27.97 -25.15 -23.80
CA HIS A 3 26.71 -25.59 -23.19
C HIS A 3 26.77 -25.67 -21.66
N ALA A 4 27.93 -25.97 -21.08
CA ALA A 4 28.09 -26.00 -19.62
C ALA A 4 27.94 -24.58 -19.02
N SER A 5 28.56 -23.58 -19.65
CA SER A 5 28.47 -22.17 -19.27
C SER A 5 27.03 -21.63 -19.36
N ALA A 6 26.31 -21.93 -20.45
CA ALA A 6 24.92 -21.52 -20.62
C ALA A 6 23.97 -22.19 -19.61
N MET A 7 24.22 -23.44 -19.24
CA MET A 7 23.43 -24.16 -18.25
C MET A 7 23.69 -23.64 -16.83
N GLU A 8 24.93 -23.26 -16.50
CA GLU A 8 25.29 -22.61 -15.25
C GLU A 8 24.62 -21.22 -15.11
N GLU A 9 24.60 -20.43 -16.17
CA GLU A 9 23.92 -19.12 -16.21
C GLU A 9 22.41 -19.23 -15.98
N GLN A 10 21.76 -20.23 -16.59
CA GLN A 10 20.34 -20.53 -16.34
C GLN A 10 20.07 -20.93 -14.89
N VAL A 11 20.95 -21.75 -14.29
CA VAL A 11 20.83 -22.16 -12.88
C VAL A 11 21.00 -20.96 -11.93
N VAL A 12 21.95 -20.06 -12.21
CA VAL A 12 22.16 -18.84 -11.41
C VAL A 12 20.94 -17.92 -11.52
N THR A 13 20.42 -17.71 -12.74
CA THR A 13 19.23 -16.88 -12.98
C THR A 13 18.01 -17.41 -12.23
N GLU A 14 17.78 -18.72 -12.27
CA GLU A 14 16.68 -19.37 -11.58
C GLU A 14 16.80 -19.27 -10.06
N ARG A 15 18.02 -19.36 -9.51
CA ARG A 15 18.27 -19.13 -8.07
C ARG A 15 17.99 -17.70 -7.66
N ILE A 16 18.40 -16.72 -8.46
CA ILE A 16 18.12 -15.31 -8.22
C ILE A 16 16.61 -15.08 -8.22
N ARG A 17 15.89 -15.60 -9.22
CA ARG A 17 14.43 -15.50 -9.34
C ARG A 17 13.72 -16.04 -8.09
N ARG A 18 14.07 -17.25 -7.63
CA ARG A 18 13.49 -17.85 -6.42
C ARG A 18 13.78 -17.03 -5.16
N LYS A 19 15.01 -16.53 -5.01
CA LYS A 19 15.37 -15.67 -3.87
C LYS A 19 14.59 -14.37 -3.90
N LEU A 20 14.36 -13.83 -5.09
CA LEU A 20 13.54 -12.65 -5.29
C LEU A 20 12.09 -12.92 -4.82
N GLU A 21 11.49 -14.03 -5.24
CA GLU A 21 10.14 -14.43 -4.80
C GLU A 21 10.03 -14.63 -3.28
N GLU A 22 11.03 -15.27 -2.66
CA GLU A 22 11.10 -15.43 -1.20
C GLU A 22 11.15 -14.08 -0.47
N VAL A 23 11.98 -13.15 -0.97
CA VAL A 23 12.08 -11.79 -0.41
C VAL A 23 10.77 -11.03 -0.57
N ASN A 24 10.09 -11.17 -1.72
CA ASN A 24 8.79 -10.54 -1.94
C ASN A 24 7.74 -11.04 -0.97
N ALA A 25 7.64 -12.37 -0.79
CA ALA A 25 6.70 -12.99 0.13
C ALA A 25 6.98 -12.56 1.59
N ALA A 26 8.26 -12.54 1.99
CA ALA A 26 8.65 -12.07 3.30
C ALA A 26 8.30 -10.58 3.52
N ALA A 27 8.57 -9.72 2.53
CA ALA A 27 8.22 -8.31 2.59
C ALA A 27 6.70 -8.11 2.74
N GLN A 28 5.89 -8.82 1.95
CA GLN A 28 4.42 -8.78 2.06
C GLN A 28 3.94 -9.25 3.44
N GLN A 29 4.49 -10.34 3.96
CA GLN A 29 4.13 -10.86 5.28
C GLN A 29 4.48 -9.87 6.40
N HIS A 30 5.65 -9.24 6.34
CA HIS A 30 6.08 -8.28 7.36
C HIS A 30 5.32 -6.94 7.27
N LEU A 31 4.91 -6.55 6.07
CA LEU A 31 4.17 -5.29 5.86
C LEU A 31 2.66 -5.44 6.01
N ALA A 32 2.11 -6.65 6.05
CA ALA A 32 0.67 -6.88 6.21
C ALA A 32 0.09 -6.15 7.44
N GLY A 33 0.76 -6.25 8.59
CA GLY A 33 0.32 -5.55 9.80
C GLY A 33 0.41 -4.02 9.70
N VAL A 34 1.35 -3.49 8.91
CA VAL A 34 1.43 -2.06 8.61
C VAL A 34 0.26 -1.65 7.73
N GLN A 35 -0.05 -2.42 6.69
CA GLN A 35 -1.19 -2.16 5.81
C GLN A 35 -2.51 -2.17 6.58
N ASP A 36 -2.70 -3.14 7.47
CA ASP A 36 -3.89 -3.23 8.33
C ASP A 36 -4.00 -2.00 9.26
N HIS A 37 -2.90 -1.60 9.88
CA HIS A 37 -2.87 -0.42 10.74
C HIS A 37 -3.17 0.88 9.98
N VAL A 38 -2.62 1.03 8.78
CA VAL A 38 -2.89 2.17 7.90
C VAL A 38 -4.37 2.21 7.53
N ASN A 39 -4.93 1.09 7.06
CA ASN A 39 -6.34 0.98 6.68
C ASN A 39 -7.26 1.34 7.85
N PHE A 40 -6.97 0.79 9.04
CA PHE A 40 -7.71 1.09 10.26
C PHE A 40 -7.64 2.59 10.61
N THR A 41 -6.44 3.16 10.59
CA THR A 41 -6.22 4.56 10.97
C THR A 41 -6.91 5.52 10.01
N MET A 42 -6.88 5.23 8.70
CA MET A 42 -7.57 6.01 7.68
C MET A 42 -9.09 5.96 7.85
N GLN A 43 -9.65 4.77 8.09
CA GLN A 43 -11.08 4.62 8.36
C GLN A 43 -11.48 5.35 9.64
N GLN A 44 -10.70 5.20 10.71
CA GLN A 44 -10.93 5.88 11.97
C GLN A 44 -10.93 7.41 11.79
N ALA A 45 -9.97 7.95 11.05
CA ALA A 45 -9.88 9.39 10.76
C ALA A 45 -11.10 9.90 9.96
N TYR A 46 -11.51 9.16 8.92
CA TYR A 46 -12.71 9.47 8.15
C TYR A 46 -13.95 9.55 9.04
N PHE A 47 -14.19 8.50 9.85
CA PHE A 47 -15.36 8.44 10.72
C PHE A 47 -15.34 9.52 11.80
N LYS A 48 -14.17 9.84 12.35
CA LYS A 48 -14.02 10.94 13.31
C LYS A 48 -14.42 12.28 12.67
N CYS A 49 -13.92 12.58 11.47
CA CYS A 49 -14.28 13.79 10.73
C CYS A 49 -15.79 13.84 10.45
N ALA A 50 -16.37 12.75 9.95
CA ALA A 50 -17.79 12.66 9.66
C ALA A 50 -18.65 12.87 10.92
N TYR A 51 -18.23 12.30 12.05
CA TYR A 51 -18.88 12.50 13.35
C TYR A 51 -18.85 13.97 13.79
N GLU A 52 -17.71 14.65 13.63
CA GLU A 52 -17.56 16.07 13.95
C GLU A 52 -18.39 16.99 13.02
N CYS A 53 -18.72 16.55 11.80
CA CYS A 53 -19.61 17.26 10.89
C CYS A 53 -21.09 17.25 11.34
N PHE A 54 -21.51 16.31 12.20
CA PHE A 54 -22.87 16.26 12.73
C PHE A 54 -23.08 17.31 13.84
N ASP A 55 -23.20 18.57 13.43
CA ASP A 55 -23.57 19.69 14.30
C ASP A 55 -25.08 20.01 14.16
N ARG A 56 -25.82 20.00 15.28
CA ARG A 56 -27.26 20.31 15.34
C ARG A 56 -27.61 21.72 14.84
N ARG A 57 -26.62 22.62 14.74
CA ARG A 57 -26.78 23.99 14.22
C ARG A 57 -26.66 24.08 12.70
N ARG A 58 -26.17 23.04 12.03
CA ARG A 58 -25.98 23.02 10.57
C ARG A 58 -27.22 22.45 9.88
N ASN A 59 -27.52 22.98 8.69
CA ASN A 59 -28.51 22.39 7.79
C ASN A 59 -27.91 21.19 7.04
N GLN A 60 -28.77 20.40 6.37
CA GLN A 60 -28.34 19.20 5.64
C GLN A 60 -27.24 19.49 4.62
N GLN A 61 -27.35 20.60 3.88
CA GLN A 61 -26.35 20.98 2.87
C GLN A 61 -24.98 21.26 3.51
N GLY A 62 -24.95 21.93 4.66
CA GLY A 62 -23.72 22.20 5.42
C GLY A 62 -23.11 20.95 6.05
N ILE A 63 -23.93 19.96 6.39
CA ILE A 63 -23.45 18.64 6.83
C ILE A 63 -22.84 17.88 5.64
N ASN A 64 -23.55 17.80 4.51
CA ASN A 64 -23.08 17.09 3.32
C ASN A 64 -21.75 17.67 2.81
N SER A 65 -21.68 18.99 2.65
CA SER A 65 -20.46 19.68 2.22
C SER A 65 -19.30 19.48 3.20
N CYS A 66 -19.57 19.35 4.50
CA CYS A 66 -18.54 19.02 5.48
C CYS A 66 -18.03 17.58 5.30
N VAL A 67 -18.93 16.60 5.20
CA VAL A 67 -18.58 15.17 5.08
C VAL A 67 -17.86 14.86 3.77
N GLU A 68 -18.22 15.52 2.66
CA GLU A 68 -17.53 15.39 1.37
C GLU A 68 -16.03 15.68 1.48
N ASN A 69 -15.65 16.65 2.31
CA ASN A 69 -14.25 17.03 2.55
C ASN A 69 -13.49 16.06 3.47
N CYS A 70 -14.16 15.16 4.20
CA CYS A 70 -13.50 14.20 5.09
C CYS A 70 -12.67 13.15 4.33
N SER A 71 -12.96 12.93 3.05
CA SER A 71 -12.23 11.96 2.20
C SER A 71 -10.87 12.51 1.73
N VAL A 72 -10.75 13.82 1.55
CA VAL A 72 -9.54 14.49 1.01
C VAL A 72 -8.27 14.14 1.80
N PRO A 73 -8.22 14.29 3.14
CA PRO A 73 -7.00 13.94 3.88
C PRO A 73 -6.69 12.44 3.84
N VAL A 74 -7.71 11.58 3.78
CA VAL A 74 -7.54 10.12 3.71
C VAL A 74 -6.94 9.70 2.37
N LEU A 75 -7.48 10.22 1.26
CA LEU A 75 -6.96 9.95 -0.09
C LEU A 75 -5.54 10.48 -0.24
N THR A 76 -5.26 11.66 0.30
CA THR A 76 -3.90 12.23 0.29
C THR A 76 -2.92 11.34 1.04
N ALA A 77 -3.28 10.86 2.23
CA ALA A 77 -2.45 9.94 3.00
C ALA A 77 -2.28 8.60 2.29
N ASN A 78 -3.32 8.08 1.63
CA ASN A 78 -3.26 6.82 0.90
C ASN A 78 -2.25 6.86 -0.24
N ASN A 79 -2.25 7.94 -1.03
CA ASN A 79 -1.27 8.12 -2.11
C ASN A 79 0.18 8.13 -1.60
N VAL A 80 0.42 8.73 -0.42
CA VAL A 80 1.76 8.71 0.21
C VAL A 80 2.13 7.30 0.62
N VAL A 81 1.22 6.57 1.28
CA VAL A 81 1.48 5.19 1.68
C VAL A 81 1.75 4.31 0.48
N GLU A 82 0.93 4.37 -0.57
CA GLU A 82 1.14 3.59 -1.80
C GLU A 82 2.50 3.86 -2.43
N THR A 83 2.92 5.13 -2.48
CA THR A 83 4.23 5.54 -3.01
C THR A 83 5.38 4.96 -2.19
N GLU A 84 5.29 5.00 -0.85
CA GLU A 84 6.31 4.43 0.02
C GLU A 84 6.30 2.89 -0.02
N MET A 85 5.13 2.28 -0.06
CA MET A 85 4.94 0.83 -0.15
C MET A 85 5.50 0.27 -1.46
N ALA A 86 5.38 1.01 -2.57
CA ALA A 86 5.99 0.65 -3.85
C ALA A 86 7.52 0.53 -3.77
N LYS A 87 8.18 1.28 -2.87
CA LYS A 87 9.64 1.16 -2.65
C LYS A 87 10.04 -0.12 -1.94
N PHE A 88 9.12 -0.81 -1.29
CA PHE A 88 9.34 -2.14 -0.72
C PHE A 88 8.99 -3.25 -1.72
N GLN A 89 8.31 -2.91 -2.81
CA GLN A 89 7.98 -3.80 -3.93
C GLN A 89 9.07 -3.79 -5.02
N VAL A 90 10.37 -3.77 -4.66
CA VAL A 90 11.57 -3.68 -5.57
C VAL A 90 11.75 -4.91 -6.48
N LEU A 91 10.67 -5.48 -6.99
CA LEU A 91 10.62 -6.88 -7.39
C LEU A 91 9.77 -7.10 -8.64
N GLN A 92 8.91 -6.14 -8.99
CA GLN A 92 8.21 -6.11 -10.28
C GLN A 92 9.06 -5.59 -11.45
N LEU A 93 10.30 -5.12 -11.22
CA LEU A 93 11.20 -4.68 -12.30
C LEU A 93 11.85 -5.83 -13.11
N VAL A 94 11.43 -7.09 -12.88
CA VAL A 94 11.89 -8.27 -13.64
C VAL A 94 10.72 -9.06 -14.24
N SER A 95 9.65 -8.37 -14.66
CA SER A 95 8.59 -8.94 -15.53
C SER A 95 8.65 -8.33 -16.92
#